data_AF-A0A1S3QKQ2-F1
#
_entry.id   AF-A0A1S3QKQ2-F1
#
_cell.length_a   1.000
_cell.length_b   1.000
_cell.length_c   1.000
_cell.angle_alpha   90.00
_cell.angle_beta   90.00
_cell.angle_gamma   90.00
#
_symmetry.space_group_name_H-M   'P 1'
#
loop_
_entity.id
_entity.type
_entity.pdbx_description
1 polymer ?
#
loop_
_entity_poly.entity_id
_entity_poly.type
_entity_poly.pdbx_seq_one_letter_code
_entity_poly.pdbx_strand_id
1 'polypeptide(L)'
;MDAALQALSRGIKVYQLQPGCLEQFFIKDKAPDPGHLPDHLSVLPDWTLLPLMKGTLPSTIIYILQLRPVIQGVQVEDPSLPSGNNTSRPIRQVVFGLLLGESREVKEYDREGMNLTSSMVKAILPRAAQQMQLDMLNQAPHSVRLEMFLETLGVSQSTLNGIPPHLRLPVAVTYYWLRHAHLRPDHPFLQALLLGLVYGELCRQRKSQRGFIEEGPVLERLRGLIQRGARSLDLAVAHAYSQWQRCMRDGLDLNQLLCFPLPEPQIAWLYRGTLVHQLVGQLRGVVTPDSLLMEDPSSGQLYRAMLEAILNSQETETTGQQYGPSADSGAGGRRG
;
A
#
# COMPACT_ATOMS: atom_id res chain seq x y z
N MET A 1 31.49 -9.90 -34.74
CA MET A 1 30.24 -10.34 -34.10
C MET A 1 30.32 -11.78 -33.56
N ASP A 2 31.22 -12.63 -34.09
CA ASP A 2 31.25 -14.07 -33.80
C ASP A 2 32.02 -14.49 -32.54
N ALA A 3 33.08 -13.75 -32.16
CA ALA A 3 33.92 -14.07 -31.01
C ALA A 3 33.18 -13.98 -29.67
N ALA A 4 32.27 -13.02 -29.51
CA ALA A 4 31.48 -12.84 -28.29
C ALA A 4 30.48 -13.99 -28.10
N LEU A 5 29.83 -14.43 -29.18
CA LEU A 5 28.93 -15.59 -29.17
C LEU A 5 29.66 -16.89 -28.87
N GLN A 6 30.86 -17.10 -29.43
CA GLN A 6 31.69 -18.25 -29.10
C GLN A 6 32.20 -18.22 -27.64
N ALA A 7 32.55 -17.05 -27.13
CA ALA A 7 32.97 -16.89 -25.73
C ALA A 7 31.82 -17.19 -24.77
N LEU A 8 30.62 -16.69 -25.04
CA LEU A 8 29.40 -17.01 -24.30
C LEU A 8 29.07 -18.51 -24.36
N SER A 9 29.14 -19.12 -25.54
CA SER A 9 28.83 -20.55 -25.72
C SER A 9 29.84 -21.45 -24.99
N ARG A 10 31.13 -21.09 -24.97
CA ARG A 10 32.13 -21.78 -24.15
C ARG A 10 31.91 -21.56 -22.66
N GLY A 11 31.60 -20.32 -22.27
CA GLY A 11 31.27 -19.98 -20.88
C GLY A 11 30.11 -20.81 -20.34
N ILE A 12 29.02 -20.95 -21.10
CA ILE A 12 27.85 -21.76 -20.73
C ILE A 12 28.21 -23.25 -20.62
N LYS A 13 29.06 -23.79 -21.52
CA LYS A 13 29.48 -25.21 -21.48
C LYS A 13 30.38 -25.55 -20.28
N VAL A 14 31.13 -24.57 -19.77
CA VAL A 14 32.02 -24.74 -18.62
C VAL A 14 31.32 -24.32 -17.31
N TYR A 15 30.17 -23.66 -17.40
CA TYR A 15 29.38 -23.25 -16.24
C TYR A 15 28.79 -24.48 -15.55
N GLN A 16 29.46 -24.94 -14.51
CA GLN A 16 28.94 -25.95 -13.58
C GLN A 16 28.28 -25.24 -12.41
N LEU A 17 26.97 -25.47 -12.24
CA LEU A 17 26.28 -25.10 -11.01
C LEU A 17 26.87 -25.96 -9.88
N GLN A 18 27.68 -25.35 -9.03
CA GLN A 18 28.10 -26.00 -7.79
C GLN A 18 26.84 -26.21 -6.93
N PRO A 19 26.68 -27.38 -6.27
CA PRO A 19 25.59 -27.59 -5.33
C PRO A 19 25.67 -26.57 -4.21
N GLY A 20 24.88 -25.52 -4.34
CA GLY A 20 24.98 -24.30 -3.55
C GLY A 20 23.61 -23.85 -3.06
N CYS A 21 23.61 -22.83 -2.22
CA CYS A 21 22.37 -22.24 -1.67
C CYS A 21 21.36 -21.86 -2.77
N LEU A 22 21.81 -21.42 -3.94
CA LEU A 22 20.95 -21.07 -5.07
C LEU A 22 20.24 -22.29 -5.68
N GLU A 23 20.94 -23.41 -5.85
CA GLU A 23 20.31 -24.64 -6.34
C GLU A 23 19.24 -25.13 -5.35
N GLN A 24 19.56 -25.14 -4.05
CA GLN A 24 18.60 -25.53 -3.02
C GLN A 24 17.38 -24.61 -2.98
N PHE A 25 17.56 -23.32 -3.22
CA PHE A 25 16.45 -22.38 -3.34
C PHE A 25 15.58 -22.68 -4.58
N PHE A 26 16.15 -22.72 -5.78
CA PHE A 26 15.36 -22.88 -7.00
C PHE A 26 14.73 -24.28 -7.15
N ILE A 27 15.34 -25.32 -6.59
CA ILE A 27 14.83 -26.70 -6.69
C ILE A 27 13.97 -27.08 -5.48
N LYS A 28 14.39 -26.72 -4.27
CA LYS A 28 13.80 -27.21 -3.01
C LYS A 28 13.08 -26.13 -2.20
N ASP A 29 13.01 -24.91 -2.72
CA ASP A 29 12.37 -23.77 -2.07
C ASP A 29 12.93 -23.48 -0.66
N LYS A 30 14.24 -23.71 -0.50
CA LYS A 30 14.96 -23.62 0.77
C LYS A 30 15.86 -22.39 0.78
N ALA A 31 15.74 -21.57 1.83
CA ALA A 31 16.64 -20.45 2.08
C ALA A 31 18.08 -20.94 2.42
N PRO A 32 19.11 -20.09 2.23
CA PRO A 32 20.45 -20.36 2.72
C PRO A 32 20.44 -20.55 4.24
N ASP A 33 21.42 -21.30 4.73
CA ASP A 33 21.68 -21.41 6.16
C ASP A 33 22.03 -20.02 6.73
N PRO A 34 21.32 -19.55 7.77
CA PRO A 34 21.61 -18.29 8.44
C PRO A 34 23.08 -18.16 8.88
N GLY A 35 23.71 -19.26 9.28
CA GLY A 35 25.11 -19.30 9.73
C GLY A 35 26.14 -18.98 8.64
N HIS A 36 25.74 -18.99 7.37
CA HIS A 36 26.60 -18.63 6.23
C HIS A 36 26.25 -17.26 5.63
N LEU A 37 25.36 -16.50 6.26
CA LEU A 37 25.02 -15.16 5.79
C LEU A 37 26.18 -14.20 6.07
N PRO A 38 26.44 -13.23 5.17
CA PRO A 38 27.32 -12.11 5.46
C PRO A 38 26.91 -11.41 6.75
N ASP A 39 27.87 -10.90 7.53
CA ASP A 39 27.64 -10.28 8.85
C ASP A 39 26.49 -9.26 8.87
N HIS A 40 26.36 -8.45 7.81
CA HIS A 40 25.33 -7.44 7.73
C HIS A 40 23.91 -8.03 7.63
N LEU A 41 23.74 -9.26 7.14
CA LEU A 41 22.45 -9.97 7.07
C LEU A 41 22.14 -10.80 8.32
N SER A 42 23.08 -10.90 9.28
CA SER A 42 22.86 -11.62 10.55
C SER A 42 21.78 -11.00 11.45
N VAL A 43 21.36 -9.76 11.16
CA VAL A 43 20.26 -9.06 11.85
C VAL A 43 18.88 -9.60 11.47
N LEU A 44 18.78 -10.45 10.45
CA LEU A 44 17.52 -10.97 9.94
C LEU A 44 17.09 -12.21 10.73
N PRO A 45 15.83 -12.27 11.19
CA PRO A 45 15.23 -13.52 11.66
C PRO A 45 15.21 -14.56 10.56
N ASP A 46 15.44 -15.84 10.90
CA ASP A 46 15.47 -16.97 9.96
C ASP A 46 14.22 -17.04 9.07
N TRP A 47 13.05 -16.74 9.63
CA TRP A 47 11.78 -16.82 8.91
C TRP A 47 11.71 -15.83 7.73
N THR A 48 12.49 -14.75 7.75
CA THR A 48 12.48 -13.69 6.73
C THR A 48 13.29 -14.06 5.48
N LEU A 49 14.22 -15.02 5.58
CA LEU A 49 15.17 -15.32 4.51
C LEU A 49 14.47 -15.83 3.25
N LEU A 50 13.57 -16.81 3.40
CA LEU A 50 12.85 -17.37 2.26
C LEU A 50 11.92 -16.34 1.59
N PRO A 51 11.09 -15.58 2.33
CA PRO A 51 10.32 -14.48 1.76
C PRO A 51 11.15 -13.41 1.04
N LEU A 52 12.31 -13.03 1.58
CA LEU A 52 13.22 -12.07 0.93
C LEU A 52 13.72 -12.59 -0.42
N MET A 53 14.14 -13.86 -0.47
CA MET A 53 14.61 -14.48 -1.71
C MET A 53 13.51 -14.64 -2.76
N LYS A 54 12.27 -14.88 -2.32
CA LYS A 54 11.09 -14.95 -3.20
C LYS A 54 10.61 -13.58 -3.67
N GLY A 55 11.13 -12.49 -3.10
CA GLY A 55 10.62 -11.14 -3.34
C GLY A 55 9.21 -10.91 -2.76
N THR A 56 8.82 -11.71 -1.76
CA THR A 56 7.53 -11.60 -1.06
C THR A 56 7.65 -10.85 0.27
N LEU A 57 8.85 -10.36 0.60
CA LEU A 57 9.12 -9.47 1.72
C LEU A 57 10.05 -8.35 1.23
N PRO A 58 9.82 -7.08 1.61
CA PRO A 58 10.55 -5.98 1.02
C PRO A 58 11.98 -5.92 1.57
N SER A 59 12.97 -5.79 0.68
CA SER A 59 14.39 -5.71 1.08
C SER A 59 14.72 -4.48 1.95
N THR A 60 13.84 -3.47 1.97
CA THR A 60 13.94 -2.30 2.86
C THR A 60 14.07 -2.70 4.33
N ILE A 61 13.52 -3.85 4.76
CA ILE A 61 13.66 -4.30 6.16
C ILE A 61 15.12 -4.48 6.57
N ILE A 62 16.00 -4.88 5.64
CA ILE A 62 17.43 -5.07 5.90
C ILE A 62 18.07 -3.72 6.26
N TYR A 63 17.73 -2.67 5.52
CA TYR A 63 18.22 -1.33 5.77
C TYR A 63 17.73 -0.81 7.13
N ILE A 64 16.46 -1.05 7.44
CA ILE A 64 15.84 -0.63 8.71
C ILE A 64 16.51 -1.33 9.89
N LEU A 65 16.68 -2.66 9.83
CA LEU A 65 17.32 -3.46 10.89
C LEU A 65 18.78 -3.08 11.11
N GLN A 66 19.48 -2.65 10.06
CA GLN A 66 20.85 -2.12 10.15
C GLN A 66 20.90 -0.64 10.55
N LEU A 67 19.75 -0.01 10.86
CA LEU A 67 19.61 1.42 11.13
C LEU A 67 20.23 2.32 10.05
N ARG A 68 20.21 1.85 8.80
CA ARG A 68 20.66 2.63 7.65
C ARG A 68 19.57 3.64 7.27
N PRO A 69 19.95 4.81 6.73
CA PRO A 69 18.96 5.76 6.25
C PRO A 69 18.10 5.20 5.13
N VAL A 70 16.79 5.45 5.18
CA VAL A 70 15.83 5.04 4.16
C VAL A 70 15.53 6.24 3.26
N ILE A 71 15.80 6.12 1.96
CA ILE A 71 15.48 7.17 0.98
C ILE A 71 14.09 6.90 0.42
N GLN A 72 13.18 7.86 0.56
CA GLN A 72 11.83 7.73 0.04
C GLN A 72 11.80 7.99 -1.46
N GLY A 73 11.12 7.12 -2.21
CA GLY A 73 10.88 7.34 -3.63
C GLY A 73 9.90 8.50 -3.85
N VAL A 74 10.13 9.28 -4.89
CA VAL A 74 9.24 10.40 -5.28
C VAL A 74 8.36 9.93 -6.45
N GLN A 75 7.05 10.09 -6.30
CA GLN A 75 6.07 9.86 -7.37
C GLN A 75 5.86 11.13 -8.19
N VAL A 76 5.19 11.05 -9.34
CA VAL A 76 4.77 12.24 -10.08
C VAL A 76 3.73 12.98 -9.25
N GLU A 77 4.09 14.16 -8.73
CA GLU A 77 3.28 14.95 -7.80
C GLU A 77 3.61 16.43 -7.90
N ASP A 78 2.82 17.28 -7.23
CA ASP A 78 3.07 18.72 -7.14
C ASP A 78 4.20 19.02 -6.12
N PRO A 79 5.37 19.52 -6.57
CA PRO A 79 6.49 19.80 -5.68
C PRO A 79 6.27 21.03 -4.78
N SER A 80 5.26 21.86 -5.06
CA SER A 80 4.89 23.00 -4.20
C SER A 80 4.15 22.56 -2.93
N LEU A 81 3.60 21.34 -2.92
CA LEU A 81 2.95 20.74 -1.77
C LEU A 81 3.92 19.84 -0.99
N PRO A 82 3.68 19.60 0.32
CA PRO A 82 4.45 18.64 1.10
C PRO A 82 4.54 17.27 0.43
N SER A 83 5.63 16.55 0.66
CA SER A 83 5.85 15.22 0.09
C SER A 83 4.65 14.28 0.28
N GLY A 84 4.24 13.59 -0.80
CA GLY A 84 3.22 12.55 -0.72
C GLY A 84 3.63 11.38 0.20
N ASN A 85 4.93 11.23 0.47
CA ASN A 85 5.45 10.27 1.45
C ASN A 85 5.08 10.59 2.90
N ASN A 86 4.64 11.82 3.19
CA ASN A 86 4.20 12.19 4.53
C ASN A 86 2.89 11.47 4.89
N THR A 87 1.99 11.28 3.94
CA THR A 87 0.67 10.67 4.17
C THR A 87 0.78 9.23 4.67
N SER A 88 1.78 8.48 4.22
CA SER A 88 2.02 7.09 4.64
C SER A 88 3.08 6.95 5.74
N ARG A 89 3.63 8.06 6.26
CA ARG A 89 4.63 8.02 7.33
C ARG A 89 4.13 7.22 8.55
N PRO A 90 2.90 7.38 9.05
CA PRO A 90 2.45 6.59 10.20
C PRO A 90 2.45 5.07 9.94
N ILE A 91 2.18 4.62 8.72
CA ILE A 91 2.31 3.20 8.34
C ILE A 91 3.77 2.75 8.46
N ARG A 92 4.72 3.57 7.98
CA ARG A 92 6.16 3.28 8.11
C ARG A 92 6.63 3.30 9.57
N GLN A 93 6.08 4.18 10.41
CA GLN A 93 6.37 4.19 11.84
C GLN A 93 6.01 2.85 12.50
N VAL A 94 4.89 2.24 12.08
CA VAL A 94 4.52 0.88 12.51
C VAL A 94 5.50 -0.17 12.01
N VAL A 95 5.88 -0.12 10.73
CA VAL A 95 6.92 -1.03 10.18
C VAL A 95 8.21 -0.92 10.98
N PHE A 96 8.65 0.28 11.33
CA PHE A 96 9.84 0.50 12.17
C PHE A 96 9.65 -0.06 13.57
N GLY A 97 8.48 0.14 14.19
CA GLY A 97 8.15 -0.43 15.50
C GLY A 97 8.20 -1.95 15.51
N LEU A 98 7.61 -2.60 14.51
CA LEU A 98 7.61 -4.06 14.38
C LEU A 98 9.01 -4.63 14.16
N LEU A 99 9.91 -3.88 13.50
CA LEU A 99 11.28 -4.33 13.22
C LEU A 99 12.27 -4.02 14.35
N LEU A 100 12.14 -2.87 15.00
CA LEU A 100 13.16 -2.31 15.91
C LEU A 100 12.70 -2.20 17.37
N GLY A 101 11.40 -2.36 17.64
CA GLY A 101 10.77 -2.05 18.91
C GLY A 101 10.41 -0.57 19.07
N GLU A 102 9.76 -0.24 20.18
CA GLU A 102 9.32 1.12 20.50
C GLU A 102 10.50 2.05 20.80
N SER A 103 10.30 3.36 20.57
CA SER A 103 11.26 4.44 20.91
C SER A 103 12.57 4.43 20.12
N ARG A 104 12.71 3.58 19.11
CA ARG A 104 13.78 3.67 18.11
C ARG A 104 13.46 4.74 17.06
N GLU A 105 14.48 5.27 16.42
CA GLU A 105 14.31 6.24 15.34
C GLU A 105 15.07 5.79 14.10
N VAL A 106 14.44 5.94 12.93
CA VAL A 106 15.04 5.65 11.63
C VAL A 106 15.22 6.97 10.89
N LYS A 107 16.41 7.19 10.33
CA LYS A 107 16.66 8.35 9.48
C LYS A 107 15.99 8.15 8.13
N GLU A 108 15.04 8.99 7.77
CA GLU A 108 14.45 9.03 6.43
C GLU A 108 15.00 10.21 5.63
N TYR A 109 15.30 10.01 4.35
CA TYR A 109 15.50 11.08 3.39
C TYR A 109 14.25 11.21 2.51
N ASP A 110 13.77 12.44 2.36
CA ASP A 110 12.60 12.75 1.54
C ASP A 110 12.69 14.20 1.05
N ARG A 111 11.82 14.59 0.12
CA ARG A 111 11.81 15.96 -0.38
C ARG A 111 11.17 16.93 0.61
N GLU A 112 11.76 18.11 0.74
CA GLU A 112 11.13 19.32 1.28
C GLU A 112 11.17 20.40 0.19
N GLY A 113 10.02 20.66 -0.42
CA GLY A 113 9.93 21.37 -1.69
C GLY A 113 10.71 20.63 -2.78
N MET A 114 11.76 21.27 -3.31
CA MET A 114 12.66 20.71 -4.34
C MET A 114 13.97 20.15 -3.77
N ASN A 115 14.21 20.26 -2.46
CA ASN A 115 15.45 19.83 -1.84
C ASN A 115 15.29 18.44 -1.21
N LEU A 116 16.36 17.63 -1.24
CA LEU A 116 16.42 16.40 -0.48
C LEU A 116 16.87 16.71 0.95
N THR A 117 16.02 16.42 1.92
CA THR A 117 16.26 16.64 3.35
C THR A 117 16.15 15.34 4.12
N SER A 118 16.58 15.33 5.38
CA SER A 118 16.42 14.16 6.25
C SER A 118 15.72 14.48 7.56
N SER A 119 14.92 13.53 8.05
CA SER A 119 14.28 13.61 9.36
C SER A 119 14.41 12.29 10.12
N MET A 120 14.48 12.35 11.45
CA MET A 120 14.35 11.17 12.29
C MET A 120 12.87 10.82 12.44
N VAL A 121 12.52 9.57 12.11
CA VAL A 121 11.15 9.06 12.17
C VAL A 121 11.06 8.03 13.28
N LYS A 122 10.19 8.29 14.26
CA LYS A 122 10.01 7.44 15.44
C LYS A 122 9.27 6.15 15.08
N ALA A 123 9.80 5.04 15.57
CA ALA A 123 9.16 3.74 15.58
C ALA A 123 7.98 3.74 16.56
N ILE A 124 6.84 3.21 16.12
CA ILE A 124 5.60 3.10 16.90
C ILE A 124 5.13 1.66 16.86
N LEU A 125 4.80 1.06 18.00
CA LEU A 125 4.17 -0.25 18.04
C LEU A 125 2.64 -0.11 18.14
N PRO A 126 1.85 -0.79 17.29
CA PRO A 126 0.41 -0.86 17.48
C PRO A 126 0.09 -1.61 18.78
N ARG A 127 -1.09 -1.37 19.38
CA ARG A 127 -1.45 -1.99 20.67
C ARG A 127 -1.45 -3.50 20.58
N ALA A 128 -1.92 -4.05 19.47
CA ALA A 128 -1.89 -5.49 19.20
C ALA A 128 -0.47 -6.09 19.22
N ALA A 129 0.59 -5.28 19.11
CA ALA A 129 2.00 -5.72 19.05
C ALA A 129 2.85 -5.39 20.30
N GLN A 130 2.29 -4.81 21.36
CA GLN A 130 3.07 -4.28 22.51
C GLN A 130 3.97 -5.31 23.24
N GLN A 131 3.77 -6.61 23.02
CA GLN A 131 4.60 -7.68 23.61
C GLN A 131 5.28 -8.57 22.55
N MET A 132 5.19 -8.20 21.27
CA MET A 132 5.63 -9.06 20.18
C MET A 132 7.05 -8.70 19.74
N GLN A 133 7.91 -9.71 19.69
CA GLN A 133 9.24 -9.59 19.08
C GLN A 133 9.17 -9.96 17.59
N LEU A 134 10.08 -9.38 16.80
CA LEU A 134 10.19 -9.61 15.37
C LEU A 134 10.33 -11.10 15.01
N ASP A 135 11.11 -11.87 15.80
CA ASP A 135 11.32 -13.31 15.60
C ASP A 135 10.05 -14.15 15.77
N MET A 136 9.01 -13.57 16.37
CA MET A 136 7.74 -14.23 16.66
C MET A 136 6.61 -13.78 15.73
N LEU A 137 6.84 -12.79 14.83
CA LEU A 137 5.79 -12.26 13.95
C LEU A 137 5.18 -13.34 13.06
N ASN A 138 5.98 -14.24 12.50
CA ASN A 138 5.49 -15.32 11.63
C ASN A 138 4.71 -16.40 12.42
N GLN A 139 4.92 -16.49 13.73
CA GLN A 139 4.26 -17.45 14.63
C GLN A 139 2.97 -16.88 15.24
N ALA A 140 2.78 -15.56 15.16
CA ALA A 140 1.58 -14.91 15.67
C ALA A 140 0.30 -15.43 14.97
N PRO A 141 -0.80 -15.63 15.73
CA PRO A 141 -2.07 -16.02 15.14
C PRO A 141 -2.51 -15.06 14.03
N HIS A 142 -3.14 -15.59 12.98
CA HIS A 142 -3.61 -14.78 11.85
C HIS A 142 -4.50 -13.62 12.29
N SER A 143 -5.38 -13.84 13.29
CA SER A 143 -6.26 -12.80 13.83
C SER A 143 -5.49 -11.63 14.42
N VAL A 144 -4.39 -11.89 15.14
CA VAL A 144 -3.53 -10.86 15.74
C VAL A 144 -2.79 -10.08 14.65
N ARG A 145 -2.25 -10.77 13.64
CA ARG A 145 -1.58 -10.13 12.48
C ARG A 145 -2.55 -9.26 11.69
N LEU A 146 -3.79 -9.72 11.51
CA LEU A 146 -4.86 -8.96 10.87
C LEU A 146 -5.27 -7.75 11.72
N GLU A 147 -5.38 -7.90 13.04
CA GLU A 147 -5.67 -6.79 13.95
C GLU A 147 -4.60 -5.71 13.89
N MET A 148 -3.30 -6.06 13.93
CA MET A 148 -2.20 -5.10 13.76
C MET A 148 -2.31 -4.33 12.44
N PHE A 149 -2.59 -5.04 11.34
CA PHE A 149 -2.72 -4.43 10.02
C PHE A 149 -3.88 -3.42 9.99
N LEU A 150 -5.05 -3.83 10.51
CA LEU A 150 -6.26 -3.03 10.51
C LEU A 150 -6.22 -1.87 11.50
N GLU A 151 -5.63 -2.07 12.69
CA GLU A 151 -5.35 -1.01 13.68
C GLU A 151 -4.47 0.08 13.05
N THR A 152 -3.43 -0.31 12.32
CA THR A 152 -2.53 0.64 11.64
C THR A 152 -3.25 1.50 10.61
N LEU A 153 -4.23 0.93 9.90
CA LEU A 153 -5.02 1.66 8.91
C LEU A 153 -6.28 2.33 9.50
N GLY A 154 -6.56 2.12 10.80
CA GLY A 154 -7.76 2.63 11.47
C GLY A 154 -9.08 2.03 10.95
N VAL A 155 -9.03 0.82 10.37
CA VAL A 155 -10.19 0.17 9.73
C VAL A 155 -10.71 -0.96 10.61
N SER A 156 -12.03 -1.11 10.76
CA SER A 156 -12.57 -2.28 11.45
C SER A 156 -12.69 -3.47 10.49
N GLN A 157 -12.68 -4.70 11.02
CA GLN A 157 -12.96 -5.88 10.19
C GLN A 157 -14.33 -5.82 9.53
N SER A 158 -15.34 -5.24 10.20
CA SER A 158 -16.70 -5.16 9.68
C SER A 158 -16.82 -4.24 8.46
N THR A 159 -15.99 -3.20 8.36
CA THR A 159 -15.89 -2.34 7.16
C THR A 159 -15.57 -3.13 5.90
N LEU A 160 -14.84 -4.23 6.03
CA LEU A 160 -14.38 -5.04 4.89
C LEU A 160 -15.35 -6.20 4.55
N ASN A 161 -16.47 -6.30 5.28
CA ASN A 161 -17.51 -7.28 4.98
C ASN A 161 -18.15 -6.98 3.62
N GLY A 162 -18.38 -8.02 2.82
CA GLY A 162 -18.93 -7.86 1.46
C GLY A 162 -17.92 -7.42 0.40
N ILE A 163 -16.72 -6.98 0.78
CA ILE A 163 -15.65 -6.66 -0.17
C ILE A 163 -14.92 -7.95 -0.60
N PRO A 164 -14.69 -8.17 -1.92
CA PRO A 164 -13.90 -9.28 -2.41
C PRO A 164 -12.53 -9.36 -1.70
N PRO A 165 -12.05 -10.56 -1.30
CA PRO A 165 -10.86 -10.67 -0.45
C PRO A 165 -9.61 -9.93 -0.96
N HIS A 166 -9.35 -9.97 -2.26
CA HIS A 166 -8.20 -9.30 -2.90
C HIS A 166 -8.35 -7.78 -3.04
N LEU A 167 -9.54 -7.21 -2.78
CA LEU A 167 -9.77 -5.77 -2.77
C LEU A 167 -9.85 -5.18 -1.35
N ARG A 168 -9.86 -6.01 -0.31
CA ARG A 168 -9.92 -5.56 1.09
C ARG A 168 -8.75 -4.65 1.46
N LEU A 169 -7.53 -5.00 1.04
CA LEU A 169 -6.33 -4.20 1.30
C LEU A 169 -6.40 -2.83 0.59
N PRO A 170 -6.66 -2.75 -0.74
CA PRO A 170 -6.90 -1.47 -1.42
C PRO A 170 -8.00 -0.61 -0.77
N VAL A 171 -9.10 -1.21 -0.35
CA VAL A 171 -10.21 -0.49 0.29
C VAL A 171 -9.77 0.07 1.66
N ALA A 172 -9.08 -0.73 2.47
CA ALA A 172 -8.55 -0.28 3.76
C ALA A 172 -7.52 0.85 3.60
N VAL A 173 -6.62 0.75 2.63
CA VAL A 173 -5.66 1.82 2.27
C VAL A 173 -6.38 3.07 1.78
N THR A 174 -7.45 2.92 0.99
CA THR A 174 -8.23 4.07 0.49
C THR A 174 -8.93 4.80 1.62
N TYR A 175 -9.50 4.06 2.58
CA TYR A 175 -10.06 4.63 3.80
C TYR A 175 -9.01 5.43 4.60
N TYR A 176 -7.83 4.84 4.81
CA TYR A 176 -6.72 5.49 5.49
C TYR A 176 -6.30 6.78 4.77
N TRP A 177 -6.09 6.71 3.46
CA TRP A 177 -5.69 7.86 2.64
C TRP A 177 -6.65 9.05 2.77
N LEU A 178 -7.96 8.82 2.75
CA LEU A 178 -8.96 9.90 2.89
C LEU A 178 -8.88 10.64 4.23
N ARG A 179 -8.32 10.01 5.27
CA ARG A 179 -8.20 10.57 6.62
C ARG A 179 -6.88 11.28 6.86
N HIS A 180 -5.83 10.85 6.17
CA HIS A 180 -4.47 11.31 6.43
C HIS A 180 -3.87 12.20 5.34
N ALA A 181 -4.52 12.32 4.17
CA ALA A 181 -4.03 13.15 3.09
C ALA A 181 -3.89 14.62 3.48
N HIS A 182 -2.80 15.27 3.04
CA HIS A 182 -2.49 16.67 3.35
C HIS A 182 -3.55 17.65 2.81
N LEU A 183 -4.19 17.27 1.71
CA LEU A 183 -5.42 17.89 1.22
C LEU A 183 -6.43 16.77 1.05
N ARG A 184 -7.51 16.83 1.83
CA ARG A 184 -8.53 15.78 1.83
C ARG A 184 -9.11 15.66 0.41
N PRO A 185 -9.00 14.48 -0.24
CA PRO A 185 -9.57 14.26 -1.56
C PRO A 185 -11.08 14.47 -1.51
N ASP A 186 -11.61 15.23 -2.45
CA ASP A 186 -13.06 15.42 -2.57
C ASP A 186 -13.74 14.15 -3.12
N HIS A 187 -15.07 14.20 -3.22
CA HIS A 187 -15.86 13.04 -3.64
C HIS A 187 -15.48 12.53 -5.05
N PRO A 188 -15.32 13.37 -6.09
CA PRO A 188 -14.79 12.94 -7.39
C PRO A 188 -13.48 12.13 -7.35
N PHE A 189 -12.54 12.47 -6.47
CA PHE A 189 -11.25 11.73 -6.40
C PHE A 189 -11.45 10.32 -5.86
N LEU A 190 -12.30 10.17 -4.84
CA LEU A 190 -12.68 8.85 -4.32
C LEU A 190 -13.41 8.04 -5.39
N GLN A 191 -14.44 8.61 -6.00
CA GLN A 191 -15.24 7.94 -7.03
C GLN A 191 -14.38 7.47 -8.21
N ALA A 192 -13.49 8.34 -8.72
CA ALA A 192 -12.57 8.00 -9.81
C ALA A 192 -11.63 6.86 -9.44
N LEU A 193 -11.10 6.85 -8.21
CA LEU A 193 -10.24 5.76 -7.74
C LEU A 193 -11.00 4.43 -7.65
N LEU A 194 -12.21 4.43 -7.09
CA LEU A 194 -13.05 3.23 -6.99
C LEU A 194 -13.46 2.69 -8.37
N LEU A 195 -13.79 3.57 -9.31
CA LEU A 195 -14.02 3.19 -10.71
C LEU A 195 -12.75 2.61 -11.36
N GLY A 196 -11.57 3.12 -11.00
CA GLY A 196 -10.29 2.53 -11.38
C GLY A 196 -10.09 1.11 -10.84
N LEU A 197 -10.50 0.85 -9.58
CA LEU A 197 -10.48 -0.49 -9.00
C LEU A 197 -11.45 -1.44 -9.70
N VAL A 198 -12.66 -0.97 -10.04
CA VAL A 198 -13.65 -1.73 -10.83
C VAL A 198 -13.07 -2.08 -12.21
N TYR A 199 -12.47 -1.10 -12.91
CA TYR A 199 -11.79 -1.36 -14.19
C TYR A 199 -10.69 -2.43 -14.05
N GLY A 200 -9.90 -2.36 -12.97
CA GLY A 200 -8.88 -3.33 -12.66
C GLY A 200 -9.44 -4.74 -12.46
N GLU A 201 -10.55 -4.84 -11.73
CA GLU A 201 -11.24 -6.10 -11.48
C GLU A 201 -11.81 -6.72 -12.77
N LEU A 202 -12.42 -5.91 -13.64
CA LEU A 202 -12.89 -6.36 -14.95
C LEU A 202 -11.73 -6.90 -15.82
N CYS A 203 -10.58 -6.23 -15.80
CA CYS A 203 -9.37 -6.69 -16.49
C CYS A 203 -8.83 -8.01 -15.92
N ARG A 204 -8.91 -8.20 -14.60
CA ARG A 204 -8.51 -9.44 -13.92
C ARG A 204 -9.42 -10.60 -14.31
N GLN A 205 -10.74 -10.40 -14.23
CA GLN A 205 -11.74 -11.43 -14.56
C GLN A 205 -11.62 -11.90 -16.00
N ARG A 206 -11.43 -10.97 -16.95
CA ARG A 206 -11.20 -11.31 -18.36
C ARG A 206 -9.97 -12.17 -18.58
N LYS A 207 -8.87 -11.92 -17.84
CA LYS A 207 -7.66 -12.76 -17.94
C LYS A 207 -7.85 -14.16 -17.35
N SER A 208 -8.63 -14.28 -16.28
CA SER A 208 -8.93 -15.57 -15.65
C SER A 208 -9.85 -16.44 -16.52
N GLN A 209 -10.76 -15.82 -17.27
CA GLN A 209 -11.61 -16.48 -18.25
C GLN A 209 -10.86 -16.65 -19.56
N ARG A 210 -10.02 -17.70 -19.66
CA ARG A 210 -9.33 -18.08 -20.92
C ARG A 210 -10.36 -18.34 -22.03
N GLY A 211 -10.64 -17.34 -22.86
CA GLY A 211 -11.54 -17.44 -24.02
C GLY A 211 -11.68 -16.11 -24.78
N PHE A 212 -12.15 -16.19 -26.03
CA PHE A 212 -12.52 -15.02 -26.87
C PHE A 212 -13.85 -14.41 -26.41
N ILE A 213 -13.99 -14.06 -25.14
CA ILE A 213 -15.18 -13.33 -24.68
C ILE A 213 -15.03 -11.88 -25.15
N GLU A 214 -16.05 -11.37 -25.83
CA GLU A 214 -16.14 -9.98 -26.25
C GLU A 214 -15.99 -9.05 -25.04
N GLU A 215 -15.41 -7.88 -25.27
CA GLU A 215 -15.21 -6.93 -24.19
C GLU A 215 -16.56 -6.39 -23.73
N GLY A 216 -16.87 -6.54 -22.43
CA GLY A 216 -18.13 -6.02 -21.89
C GLY A 216 -18.21 -4.50 -22.04
N PRO A 217 -19.42 -3.94 -22.22
CA PRO A 217 -19.61 -2.54 -22.59
C PRO A 217 -19.04 -1.54 -21.56
N VAL A 218 -19.09 -1.88 -20.26
CA VAL A 218 -18.46 -1.07 -19.20
C VAL A 218 -16.94 -1.04 -19.33
N LEU A 219 -16.31 -2.19 -19.62
CA LEU A 219 -14.86 -2.28 -19.78
C LEU A 219 -14.40 -1.51 -21.02
N GLU A 220 -15.13 -1.61 -22.14
CA GLU A 220 -14.88 -0.82 -23.35
C GLU A 220 -15.00 0.67 -23.09
N ARG A 221 -16.06 1.10 -22.41
CA ARG A 221 -16.32 2.51 -22.06
C ARG A 221 -15.18 3.09 -21.22
N LEU A 222 -14.77 2.40 -20.16
CA LEU A 222 -13.65 2.82 -19.30
C LEU A 222 -12.31 2.78 -20.04
N ARG A 223 -12.08 1.78 -20.91
CA ARG A 223 -10.88 1.75 -21.77
C ARG A 223 -10.86 2.91 -22.75
N GLY A 224 -12.01 3.29 -23.31
CA GLY A 224 -12.14 4.43 -24.22
C GLY A 224 -11.70 5.75 -23.58
N LEU A 225 -11.87 5.91 -22.26
CA LEU A 225 -11.36 7.09 -21.54
C LEU A 225 -9.84 7.15 -21.53
N ILE A 226 -9.14 6.01 -21.51
CA ILE A 226 -7.68 5.96 -21.55
C ILE A 226 -7.15 6.42 -22.92
N GLN A 227 -7.81 5.98 -24.00
CA GLN A 227 -7.35 6.20 -25.38
C GLN A 227 -7.54 7.64 -25.86
N ARG A 228 -8.48 8.40 -25.26
CA ARG A 228 -8.75 9.80 -25.62
C ARG A 228 -7.59 10.77 -25.30
N GLY A 229 -6.58 10.30 -24.56
CA GLY A 229 -5.41 11.09 -24.17
C GLY A 229 -5.72 12.11 -23.08
N ALA A 230 -4.75 12.39 -22.21
CA ALA A 230 -4.94 13.36 -21.15
C ALA A 230 -4.94 14.79 -21.69
N ARG A 231 -6.01 15.55 -21.44
CA ARG A 231 -6.03 17.01 -21.58
C ARG A 231 -5.20 17.64 -20.46
N SER A 232 -3.88 17.74 -20.64
CA SER A 232 -2.90 18.26 -19.66
C SER A 232 -2.84 17.51 -18.31
N LEU A 233 -1.71 17.62 -17.60
CA LEU A 233 -1.54 17.01 -16.29
C LEU A 233 -2.19 17.91 -15.22
N ASP A 234 -3.27 17.45 -14.61
CA ASP A 234 -3.83 18.08 -13.40
C ASP A 234 -2.91 17.72 -12.21
N LEU A 235 -2.14 18.71 -11.75
CA LEU A 235 -1.18 18.55 -10.64
C LEU A 235 -1.87 18.17 -9.33
N ALA A 236 -3.08 18.67 -9.07
CA ALA A 236 -3.82 18.33 -7.85
C ALA A 236 -4.23 16.86 -7.86
N VAL A 237 -4.67 16.35 -9.02
CA VAL A 237 -4.99 14.93 -9.20
C VAL A 237 -3.75 14.05 -9.07
N ALA A 238 -2.64 14.45 -9.70
CA ALA A 238 -1.37 13.74 -9.60
C ALA A 238 -0.88 13.67 -8.14
N HIS A 239 -0.93 14.79 -7.43
CA HIS A 239 -0.50 14.88 -6.03
C HIS A 239 -1.42 14.11 -5.05
N ALA A 240 -2.73 14.12 -5.26
CA ALA A 240 -3.62 13.34 -4.41
C ALA A 240 -3.38 11.83 -4.59
N TYR A 241 -3.20 11.38 -5.83
CA TYR A 241 -2.93 9.96 -6.08
C TYR A 241 -1.49 9.56 -5.83
N SER A 242 -0.51 10.47 -5.78
CA SER A 242 0.84 10.16 -5.30
C SER A 242 0.80 9.73 -3.83
N GLN A 243 0.00 10.44 -3.02
CA GLN A 243 -0.24 10.10 -1.62
C GLN A 243 -0.89 8.72 -1.49
N TRP A 244 -1.97 8.45 -2.24
CA TRP A 244 -2.63 7.14 -2.20
C TRP A 244 -1.69 6.01 -2.64
N GLN A 245 -0.95 6.19 -3.74
CA GLN A 245 0.01 5.20 -4.23
C GLN A 245 1.08 4.90 -3.18
N ARG A 246 1.48 5.91 -2.41
CA ARG A 246 2.46 5.71 -1.34
C ARG A 246 1.88 5.00 -0.12
N CYS A 247 0.66 5.34 0.29
CA CYS A 247 -0.08 4.57 1.30
C CYS A 247 -0.24 3.10 0.87
N MET A 248 -0.52 2.87 -0.42
CA MET A 248 -0.64 1.52 -0.98
C MET A 248 0.69 0.77 -0.92
N ARG A 249 1.81 1.43 -1.27
CA ARG A 249 3.13 0.80 -1.19
C ARG A 249 3.51 0.43 0.24
N ASP A 250 3.40 1.37 1.17
CA ASP A 250 3.79 1.12 2.56
C ASP A 250 2.80 0.15 3.24
N GLY A 251 1.54 0.14 2.82
CA GLY A 251 0.54 -0.85 3.23
C GLY A 251 0.85 -2.27 2.73
N LEU A 252 1.36 -2.42 1.51
CA LEU A 252 1.85 -3.72 1.02
C LEU A 252 3.08 -4.18 1.81
N ASP A 253 4.04 -3.30 2.05
CA ASP A 253 5.23 -3.61 2.83
C ASP A 253 4.85 -4.07 4.26
N LEU A 254 3.87 -3.42 4.90
CA LEU A 254 3.30 -3.84 6.18
C LEU A 254 2.58 -5.21 6.09
N ASN A 255 1.76 -5.41 5.06
CA ASN A 255 1.04 -6.68 4.86
C ASN A 255 2.01 -7.85 4.68
N GLN A 256 3.09 -7.65 3.94
CA GLN A 256 4.16 -8.64 3.73
C GLN A 256 4.91 -8.93 5.02
N LEU A 257 5.29 -7.89 5.78
CA LEU A 257 5.96 -8.04 7.07
C LEU A 257 5.09 -8.82 8.08
N LEU A 258 3.78 -8.59 8.07
CA LEU A 258 2.81 -9.31 8.89
C LEU A 258 2.41 -10.67 8.30
N CYS A 259 3.16 -11.21 7.34
CA CYS A 259 2.94 -12.50 6.70
C CYS A 259 1.55 -12.65 6.04
N PHE A 260 1.11 -11.63 5.29
CA PHE A 260 -0.11 -11.62 4.47
C PHE A 260 -1.42 -11.84 5.24
N PRO A 261 -1.76 -11.00 6.24
CA PRO A 261 -3.07 -11.06 6.88
C PRO A 261 -4.21 -10.75 5.91
N LEU A 262 -3.96 -9.99 4.84
CA LEU A 262 -4.88 -9.84 3.72
C LEU A 262 -4.24 -10.33 2.41
N PRO A 263 -5.03 -10.87 1.46
CA PRO A 263 -4.54 -11.20 0.14
C PRO A 263 -4.05 -9.94 -0.60
N GLU A 264 -2.91 -10.04 -1.27
CA GLU A 264 -2.44 -8.94 -2.11
C GLU A 264 -3.29 -8.79 -3.38
N PRO A 265 -3.58 -7.55 -3.79
CA PRO A 265 -4.23 -7.28 -5.06
C PRO A 265 -3.26 -7.49 -6.23
N GLN A 266 -3.82 -7.70 -7.42
CA GLN A 266 -3.04 -7.69 -8.65
C GLN A 266 -2.61 -6.26 -9.01
N ILE A 267 -1.38 -5.87 -8.62
CA ILE A 267 -0.84 -4.51 -8.82
C ILE A 267 -0.91 -4.03 -10.27
N ALA A 268 -0.71 -4.94 -11.23
CA ALA A 268 -0.72 -4.62 -12.67
C ALA A 268 -2.04 -3.98 -13.17
N TRP A 269 -3.14 -4.18 -12.44
CA TRP A 269 -4.48 -3.68 -12.78
C TRP A 269 -5.05 -2.72 -11.75
N LEU A 270 -4.43 -2.61 -10.58
CA LEU A 270 -4.96 -1.88 -9.45
C LEU A 270 -5.07 -0.38 -9.71
N TYR A 271 -4.10 0.20 -10.41
CA TYR A 271 -4.05 1.63 -10.66
C TYR A 271 -3.69 1.94 -12.12
N ARG A 272 -4.45 2.87 -12.72
CA ARG A 272 -4.23 3.41 -14.07
C ARG A 272 -4.36 4.92 -14.01
N GLY A 273 -3.23 5.62 -13.89
CA GLY A 273 -3.17 7.08 -13.76
C GLY A 273 -3.97 7.83 -14.83
N THR A 274 -3.82 7.45 -16.10
CA THR A 274 -4.57 8.05 -17.22
C THR A 274 -6.08 7.91 -17.05
N LEU A 275 -6.56 6.75 -16.60
CA LEU A 275 -7.97 6.51 -16.36
C LEU A 275 -8.50 7.38 -15.21
N VAL A 276 -7.85 7.34 -14.04
CA VAL A 276 -8.34 8.08 -12.86
C VAL A 276 -8.30 9.60 -13.09
N HIS A 277 -7.31 10.11 -13.82
CA HIS A 277 -7.27 11.52 -14.21
C HIS A 277 -8.45 11.91 -15.10
N GLN A 278 -8.77 11.10 -16.13
CA GLN A 278 -9.92 11.36 -16.98
C GLN A 278 -11.23 11.26 -16.20
N LEU A 279 -11.35 10.29 -15.30
CA LEU A 279 -12.53 10.10 -14.47
C LEU A 279 -12.77 11.31 -13.54
N VAL A 280 -11.73 11.83 -12.87
CA VAL A 280 -11.90 13.03 -12.04
C VAL A 280 -12.44 14.20 -12.87
N GLY A 281 -11.92 14.42 -14.08
CA GLY A 281 -12.41 15.45 -14.98
C GLY A 281 -13.88 15.26 -15.39
N GLN A 282 -14.31 14.02 -15.68
CA GLN A 282 -15.69 13.70 -16.03
C GLN A 282 -16.66 13.85 -14.84
N LEU A 283 -16.24 13.39 -13.66
CA LEU A 283 -17.03 13.38 -12.43
C LEU A 283 -17.20 14.77 -11.81
N ARG A 284 -16.28 15.70 -12.09
CA ARG A 284 -16.48 17.13 -11.79
C ARG A 284 -17.52 17.79 -12.72
N GLY A 285 -17.86 17.15 -13.83
CA GLY A 285 -18.88 17.59 -14.77
C GLY A 285 -20.25 16.98 -14.47
N VAL A 286 -20.92 16.51 -15.51
CA VAL A 286 -22.28 15.93 -15.43
C VAL A 286 -22.29 14.39 -15.38
N VAL A 287 -21.13 13.74 -15.53
CA VAL A 287 -21.05 12.27 -15.57
C VAL A 287 -21.11 11.72 -14.16
N THR A 288 -21.92 10.69 -13.95
CA THR A 288 -22.03 9.98 -12.66
C THR A 288 -21.41 8.59 -12.75
N PRO A 289 -20.93 8.01 -11.63
CA PRO A 289 -20.46 6.62 -11.60
C PRO A 289 -21.52 5.64 -12.10
N ASP A 290 -22.79 5.82 -11.73
CA ASP A 290 -23.89 4.96 -12.19
C ASP A 290 -24.04 4.99 -13.72
N SER A 291 -23.91 6.17 -14.36
CA SER A 291 -23.97 6.28 -15.82
C SER A 291 -22.83 5.56 -16.54
N LEU A 292 -21.67 5.40 -15.87
CA LEU A 292 -20.52 4.66 -16.41
C LEU A 292 -20.64 3.15 -16.23
N LEU A 293 -21.46 2.70 -15.26
CA LEU A 293 -21.59 1.30 -14.86
C LEU A 293 -22.94 0.66 -15.20
N MET A 294 -23.88 1.42 -15.79
CA MET A 294 -25.28 1.00 -15.99
C MET A 294 -25.48 -0.28 -16.80
N GLU A 295 -24.53 -0.66 -17.66
CA GLU A 295 -24.60 -1.84 -18.53
C GLU A 295 -24.00 -3.10 -17.89
N ASP A 296 -23.52 -3.01 -16.65
CA ASP A 296 -23.06 -4.17 -15.87
C ASP A 296 -23.45 -4.00 -14.38
N PRO A 297 -24.56 -4.62 -13.95
CA PRO A 297 -25.02 -4.54 -12.57
C PRO A 297 -23.97 -5.02 -11.56
N SER A 298 -23.11 -5.97 -11.93
CA SER A 298 -22.09 -6.52 -11.03
C SER A 298 -20.99 -5.50 -10.72
N SER A 299 -20.53 -4.75 -11.74
CA SER A 299 -19.62 -3.61 -11.58
C SER A 299 -20.23 -2.51 -10.72
N GLY A 300 -21.51 -2.19 -10.96
CA GLY A 300 -22.26 -1.22 -10.15
C GLY A 300 -22.36 -1.62 -8.67
N GLN A 301 -22.66 -2.89 -8.39
CA GLN A 301 -22.70 -3.42 -7.03
C GLN A 301 -21.34 -3.39 -6.34
N LEU A 302 -20.27 -3.79 -7.04
CA LEU A 302 -18.91 -3.74 -6.50
C LEU A 302 -18.51 -2.30 -6.15
N TYR A 303 -18.78 -1.35 -7.05
CA TYR A 303 -18.53 0.06 -6.80
C TYR A 303 -19.26 0.58 -5.54
N ARG A 304 -20.56 0.32 -5.43
CA ARG A 304 -21.37 0.76 -4.28
C ARG A 304 -20.92 0.11 -2.98
N ALA A 305 -20.63 -1.19 -2.99
CA ALA A 305 -20.12 -1.90 -1.82
C ALA A 305 -18.81 -1.27 -1.29
N MET A 306 -17.86 -0.95 -2.17
CA MET A 306 -16.62 -0.27 -1.78
C MET A 306 -16.87 1.16 -1.27
N LEU A 307 -17.75 1.91 -1.94
CA LEU A 307 -18.08 3.27 -1.54
C LEU A 307 -18.75 3.32 -0.16
N GLU A 308 -19.77 2.48 0.06
CA GLU A 308 -20.49 2.36 1.33
C GLU A 308 -19.57 1.90 2.46
N ALA A 309 -18.70 0.91 2.22
CA ALA A 309 -17.70 0.49 3.19
C ALA A 309 -16.84 1.66 3.68
N ILE A 310 -16.36 2.49 2.75
CA ILE A 310 -15.48 3.63 3.06
C ILE A 310 -16.23 4.76 3.76
N LEU A 311 -17.44 5.09 3.31
CA LEU A 311 -18.22 6.23 3.83
C LEU A 311 -18.90 5.92 5.18
N ASN A 312 -19.52 4.75 5.34
CA ASN A 312 -20.19 4.38 6.60
C ASN A 312 -19.22 4.29 7.78
N SER A 313 -17.95 3.98 7.50
CA SER A 313 -16.88 3.95 8.49
C SER A 313 -16.41 5.35 8.93
N GLN A 314 -16.86 6.43 8.29
CA GLN A 314 -16.58 7.80 8.73
C GLN A 314 -17.61 8.30 9.77
N GLU A 315 -18.86 7.85 9.68
CA GLU A 315 -19.95 8.34 10.54
C GLU A 315 -19.84 7.81 11.98
N THR A 316 -19.45 6.55 12.15
CA THR A 316 -19.35 5.87 13.46
C THR A 316 -18.31 6.46 14.41
N GLU A 317 -17.33 7.21 13.92
CA GLU A 317 -16.32 7.85 14.78
C GLU A 317 -16.68 9.28 15.20
N THR A 318 -17.44 10.02 14.38
CA THR A 318 -17.89 11.38 14.75
C THR A 318 -18.80 11.40 15.97
N THR A 319 -19.48 10.29 16.24
CA THR A 319 -20.34 10.10 17.41
C THR A 319 -19.56 9.65 18.66
N GLY A 320 -18.30 9.23 18.53
CA GLY A 320 -17.49 8.69 19.63
C GLY A 320 -16.58 9.69 20.36
N GLN A 321 -16.52 10.96 19.92
CA GLN A 321 -15.59 11.97 20.48
C GLN A 321 -16.24 13.07 21.35
N GLN A 322 -17.54 13.02 21.61
CA GLN A 322 -18.15 13.89 22.62
C GLN A 322 -18.27 13.13 23.94
N TYR A 323 -17.28 13.29 24.84
CA TYR A 323 -17.43 13.38 26.30
C TYR A 323 -16.03 13.35 26.93
N GLY A 324 -15.38 14.52 26.96
CA GLY A 324 -14.29 14.81 27.90
C GLY A 324 -14.83 15.66 29.05
N PRO A 325 -14.46 15.40 30.31
CA PRO A 325 -14.98 16.14 31.46
C PRO A 325 -14.44 17.58 31.44
N SER A 326 -15.35 18.56 31.54
CA SER A 326 -14.99 19.95 31.79
C SER A 326 -14.35 20.08 33.17
N ALA A 327 -13.05 20.33 33.18
CA ALA A 327 -12.33 20.76 34.37
C ALA A 327 -12.25 22.29 34.40
N ASP A 328 -12.85 22.83 35.47
CA ASP A 328 -12.36 23.93 36.28
C ASP A 328 -12.34 25.36 35.71
N SER A 329 -13.24 26.19 36.25
CA SER A 329 -13.09 27.64 36.28
C SER A 329 -12.90 28.08 37.73
N GLY A 330 -11.65 28.02 38.19
CA GLY A 330 -11.21 28.68 39.41
C GLY A 330 -11.17 30.20 39.19
N ALA A 331 -12.19 30.91 39.70
CA ALA A 331 -12.16 32.36 39.85
C ALA A 331 -11.94 32.69 41.33
N GLY A 332 -10.69 33.04 41.67
CA GLY A 332 -10.38 33.73 42.92
C GLY A 332 -10.84 35.19 42.85
N GLY A 333 -11.48 35.69 43.90
CA GLY A 333 -11.79 37.13 43.99
C GLY A 333 -12.74 37.59 45.11
N ARG A 334 -12.21 37.69 46.34
CA ARG A 334 -12.50 38.70 47.40
C ARG A 334 -13.97 39.04 47.79
N ARG A 335 -14.27 38.88 49.09
CA ARG A 335 -14.53 39.94 50.11
C ARG A 335 -15.36 39.37 51.27
N GLY A 336 -14.99 39.72 52.51
CA GLY A 336 -15.71 39.40 53.74
C GLY A 336 -14.75 39.04 54.85
#